data_AF-A0A1R2BI74-F1
#
_entry.id   AF-A0A1R2BI74-F1
#
_cell.length_a   1.000
_cell.length_b   1.000
_cell.length_c   1.000
_cell.angle_alpha   90.00
_cell.angle_beta   90.00
_cell.angle_gamma   90.00
#
_symmetry.space_group_name_H-M   'P 1'
#
loop_
_entity.id
_entity.type
_entity.pdbx_description
1 polymer ?
#
loop_
_entity_poly.entity_id
_entity_poly.type
_entity_poly.pdbx_seq_one_letter_code
_entity_poly.pdbx_strand_id
1 'polypeptide(L)'
;MILLNSRSDVESFRLNPISFLFYYDNSDDFQNFANIANKYRWWPLHFAAIFNNTLGHRGDFSLPMAKVHGLDSTYGYLAYKDFDSFVEKHICPVLLPYSDGIWIKKCLENKIVSISVINQKRKGVWNLYAGQLKLIGVELINEKEDIFQMMYVDSKKYPEFLEEYNIPIVPCVLIEDWRKGDKYYLGDFSLKNKKKFLQILYSIKNEQASPKDFKLELMPITQSFTVWHAFPLLFLFSGLIILFFICFRITFSKQKIN
;
A
#
# COMPACT_ATOMS: atom_id res chain seq x y z
N MET A 1 -3.35 21.61 -11.56
CA MET A 1 -1.91 21.89 -11.77
C MET A 1 -1.45 22.84 -10.68
N ILE A 2 -0.26 22.64 -10.12
CA ILE A 2 0.31 23.45 -9.03
C ILE A 2 1.61 24.12 -9.51
N LEU A 3 1.80 25.40 -9.20
CA LEU A 3 3.08 26.08 -9.40
C LEU A 3 3.92 25.96 -8.13
N LEU A 4 5.12 25.43 -8.23
CA LEU A 4 6.05 25.28 -7.10
C LEU A 4 7.10 26.40 -7.15
N ASN A 5 7.44 26.97 -5.99
CA ASN A 5 8.33 28.13 -5.91
C ASN A 5 9.57 27.89 -5.03
N SER A 6 9.70 26.71 -4.43
CA SER A 6 10.81 26.39 -3.53
C SER A 6 11.23 24.93 -3.58
N ARG A 7 12.43 24.62 -3.07
CA ARG A 7 12.89 23.23 -2.89
C ARG A 7 11.99 22.45 -1.94
N SER A 8 11.47 23.12 -0.90
CA SER A 8 10.54 22.51 0.06
C SER A 8 9.24 22.05 -0.62
N ASP A 9 8.74 22.85 -1.57
CA ASP A 9 7.54 22.51 -2.34
C ASP A 9 7.78 21.27 -3.20
N VAL A 10 8.97 21.18 -3.82
CA VAL A 10 9.36 20.01 -4.60
C VAL A 10 9.43 18.75 -3.74
N GLU A 11 10.09 18.80 -2.58
CA GLU A 11 10.19 17.63 -1.71
C GLU A 11 8.82 17.18 -1.19
N SER A 12 7.94 18.13 -0.88
CA SER A 12 6.56 17.82 -0.46
C SER A 12 5.74 17.23 -1.60
N PHE A 13 5.89 17.77 -2.82
CA PHE A 13 5.18 17.32 -4.00
C PHE A 13 5.54 15.89 -4.41
N ARG A 14 6.79 15.46 -4.18
CA ARG A 14 7.26 14.08 -4.43
C ARG A 14 6.56 13.01 -3.62
N LEU A 15 5.88 13.39 -2.53
CA LEU A 15 5.13 12.45 -1.69
C LEU A 15 3.80 12.04 -2.32
N ASN A 16 3.38 12.69 -3.42
CA ASN A 16 2.17 12.32 -4.14
C ASN A 16 2.33 10.94 -4.80
N PRO A 17 1.27 10.10 -4.79
CA PRO A 17 1.32 8.73 -5.32
C PRO A 17 1.76 8.63 -6.78
N ILE A 18 1.22 9.50 -7.64
CA ILE A 18 1.59 9.60 -9.04
C ILE A 18 1.72 11.07 -9.34
N SER A 19 2.93 11.53 -9.62
CA SER A 19 3.19 12.94 -9.82
C SER A 19 4.17 13.25 -10.93
N PHE A 20 3.88 14.33 -11.64
CA PHE A 20 4.64 14.84 -12.77
C PHE A 20 5.08 16.25 -12.44
N LEU A 21 6.39 16.44 -12.30
CA LEU A 21 7.00 17.74 -12.06
C LEU A 21 7.66 18.25 -13.35
N PHE A 22 7.11 19.31 -13.91
CA PHE A 22 7.60 19.91 -15.15
C PHE A 22 8.54 21.08 -14.88
N TYR A 23 9.69 21.04 -15.54
CA TYR A 23 10.70 22.09 -15.52
C TYR A 23 10.59 22.89 -16.81
N TYR A 24 10.28 24.19 -16.70
CA TYR A 24 9.98 25.04 -17.86
C TYR A 24 10.78 26.35 -17.87
N ASP A 25 11.05 26.85 -19.09
CA ASP A 25 11.80 28.08 -19.36
C ASP A 25 10.97 29.16 -20.07
N ASN A 26 9.86 28.80 -20.71
CA ASN A 26 9.00 29.73 -21.43
C ASN A 26 7.50 29.46 -21.17
N SER A 27 6.65 30.42 -21.53
CA SER A 27 5.20 30.35 -21.33
C SER A 27 4.51 29.30 -22.19
N ASP A 28 5.01 29.07 -23.40
CA ASP A 28 4.33 28.22 -24.38
C ASP A 28 4.41 26.74 -23.98
N ASP A 29 5.60 26.30 -23.55
CA ASP A 29 5.83 24.96 -23.00
C ASP A 29 4.99 24.72 -21.73
N PHE A 30 4.87 25.75 -20.87
CA PHE A 30 4.01 25.68 -19.69
C PHE A 30 2.53 25.53 -20.06
N GLN A 31 2.03 26.32 -21.02
CA GLN A 31 0.63 26.22 -21.45
C GLN A 31 0.33 24.87 -22.10
N ASN A 32 1.25 24.35 -22.91
CA ASN A 32 1.08 23.04 -23.52
C ASN A 32 1.09 21.92 -22.46
N PHE A 33 1.97 21.99 -21.45
CA PHE A 33 1.93 21.07 -20.30
C PHE A 33 0.62 21.18 -19.51
N ALA A 34 0.13 22.39 -19.28
CA ALA A 34 -1.14 22.65 -18.60
C ALA A 34 -2.33 22.03 -19.36
N ASN A 35 -2.33 22.13 -20.69
CA ASN A 35 -3.34 21.52 -21.54
C ASN A 35 -3.35 19.99 -21.43
N ILE A 36 -2.17 19.36 -21.43
CA ILE A 36 -2.03 17.92 -21.22
C ILE A 36 -2.50 17.55 -19.80
N ALA A 37 -2.08 18.27 -18.76
CA ALA A 37 -2.54 18.04 -17.39
C ALA A 37 -4.07 18.14 -17.27
N ASN A 38 -4.70 19.04 -18.01
CA ASN A 38 -6.15 19.21 -18.02
C ASN A 38 -6.90 18.04 -18.68
N LYS A 39 -6.31 17.38 -19.70
CA LYS A 39 -6.82 16.11 -20.28
C LYS A 39 -6.99 15.04 -19.20
N TYR A 40 -6.10 15.04 -18.20
CA TYR A 40 -6.08 14.06 -17.12
C TYR A 40 -6.69 14.54 -15.79
N ARG A 41 -7.43 15.65 -15.78
CA ARG A 41 -7.99 16.25 -14.53
C ARG A 41 -8.89 15.32 -13.71
N TRP A 42 -9.43 14.27 -14.33
CA TRP A 42 -10.31 13.28 -13.70
C TRP A 42 -9.56 12.03 -13.20
N TRP A 43 -8.25 11.98 -13.44
CA TRP A 43 -7.37 10.94 -12.93
C TRP A 43 -6.68 11.41 -11.65
N PRO A 44 -6.25 10.49 -10.77
CA PRO A 44 -5.57 10.81 -9.50
C PRO A 44 -4.10 11.21 -9.73
N LEU A 45 -3.83 11.93 -10.81
CA LEU A 45 -2.49 12.35 -11.21
C LEU A 45 -2.24 13.76 -10.69
N HIS A 46 -1.09 13.95 -10.07
CA HIS A 46 -0.67 15.25 -9.58
C HIS A 46 0.29 15.88 -10.59
N PHE A 47 -0.07 17.04 -11.12
CA PHE A 47 0.77 17.79 -12.04
C PHE A 47 1.25 19.07 -11.37
N ALA A 48 2.56 19.27 -11.36
CA ALA A 48 3.17 20.52 -10.93
C ALA A 48 4.18 21.00 -11.95
N ALA A 49 4.43 22.30 -11.94
CA ALA A 49 5.46 22.93 -12.74
C ALA A 49 6.31 23.85 -11.87
N ILE A 50 7.58 23.97 -12.22
CA ILE A 50 8.52 24.89 -11.60
C ILE A 50 9.34 25.59 -12.68
N PHE A 51 9.47 26.90 -12.55
CA PHE A 51 10.29 27.69 -13.45
C PHE A 51 11.77 27.41 -13.14
N ASN A 52 12.57 27.11 -14.18
CA ASN A 52 13.95 26.64 -14.00
C ASN A 52 14.83 27.62 -13.20
N ASN A 53 14.65 28.93 -13.41
CA ASN A 53 15.40 29.96 -12.69
C ASN A 53 15.06 30.02 -11.18
N THR A 54 13.94 29.44 -10.74
CA THR A 54 13.49 29.53 -9.34
C THR A 54 14.31 28.67 -8.38
N LEU A 55 14.93 27.58 -8.84
CA LEU A 55 15.67 26.66 -7.96
C LEU A 55 17.20 26.75 -8.05
N GLY A 56 17.72 27.67 -8.88
CA GLY A 56 19.15 27.78 -9.15
C GLY A 56 19.75 26.45 -9.62
N HIS A 57 19.02 25.71 -10.47
CA HIS A 57 19.47 24.40 -10.93
C HIS A 57 20.72 24.54 -11.84
N ARG A 58 21.87 24.10 -11.32
CA ARG A 58 23.10 23.77 -12.05
C ARG A 58 23.04 22.33 -12.61
N GLY A 59 22.00 21.96 -13.35
CA GLY A 59 21.83 20.58 -13.83
C GLY A 59 21.43 20.51 -15.29
N ASP A 60 22.43 20.42 -16.17
CA ASP A 60 22.57 19.62 -17.41
C ASP A 60 21.35 19.24 -18.28
N PHE A 61 20.23 19.96 -18.24
CA PHE A 61 19.13 19.72 -19.16
C PHE A 61 18.97 20.89 -20.12
N SER A 62 19.28 20.62 -21.38
CA SER A 62 19.21 21.58 -22.48
C SER A 62 17.79 21.77 -23.06
N LEU A 63 16.78 21.11 -22.47
CA LEU A 63 15.41 21.03 -22.99
C LEU A 63 14.38 20.93 -21.84
N PRO A 64 13.11 21.33 -22.07
CA PRO A 64 12.03 21.15 -21.09
C PRO A 64 11.83 19.67 -20.76
N MET A 65 11.87 19.34 -19.47
CA MET A 65 11.77 17.96 -19.00
C MET A 65 10.71 17.79 -17.93
N ALA A 66 9.98 16.68 -18.01
CA ALA A 66 9.10 16.22 -16.95
C ALA A 66 9.84 15.18 -16.11
N LYS A 67 10.01 15.47 -14.81
CA LYS A 67 10.42 14.48 -13.82
C LYS A 67 9.20 13.70 -13.36
N VAL A 68 9.27 12.39 -13.50
CA VAL A 68 8.14 11.50 -13.22
C VAL A 68 8.40 10.74 -11.92
N HIS A 69 7.44 10.83 -11.01
CA HIS A 69 7.41 10.12 -9.74
C HIS A 69 6.20 9.18 -9.75
N GLY A 70 6.44 7.87 -9.61
CA GLY A 70 5.41 6.89 -9.30
C GLY A 70 5.67 6.23 -7.95
N LEU A 71 4.61 5.71 -7.32
CA LEU A 71 4.69 4.88 -6.12
C LEU A 71 5.68 3.71 -6.29
N ASP A 72 5.70 3.13 -7.48
CA ASP A 72 6.44 1.94 -7.88
C ASP A 72 7.86 2.25 -8.40
N SER A 73 8.10 3.35 -9.12
CA SER A 73 9.44 3.70 -9.60
C SER A 73 9.73 5.20 -9.76
N THR A 74 11.02 5.53 -9.79
CA THR A 74 11.51 6.84 -10.23
C THR A 74 11.81 6.72 -11.73
N TYR A 75 10.90 7.15 -12.60
CA TYR A 75 11.01 6.95 -14.04
C TYR A 75 12.04 7.88 -14.71
N GLY A 76 12.63 8.82 -13.96
CA GLY A 76 13.67 9.72 -14.45
C GLY A 76 13.11 11.00 -15.07
N TYR A 77 13.84 11.54 -16.04
CA TYR A 77 13.45 12.73 -16.80
C TYR A 77 13.00 12.34 -18.21
N LEU A 78 11.90 12.91 -18.67
CA LEU A 78 11.36 12.70 -20.02
C LEU A 78 11.35 14.02 -20.78
N ALA A 79 11.66 13.97 -22.09
CA ALA A 79 11.44 15.10 -22.97
C ALA A 79 9.95 15.45 -23.05
N TYR A 80 9.64 16.74 -23.00
CA TYR A 80 8.27 17.24 -23.01
C TYR A 80 7.39 16.70 -24.15
N LYS A 81 7.94 16.57 -25.36
CA LYS A 81 7.21 16.09 -26.56
C LYS A 81 6.66 14.67 -26.41
N ASP A 82 7.27 13.84 -25.56
CA ASP A 82 6.87 12.46 -25.35
C ASP A 82 5.89 12.33 -24.17
N PHE A 83 5.59 13.45 -23.49
CA PHE A 83 4.87 13.48 -22.21
C PHE A 83 3.46 12.89 -22.28
N ASP A 84 2.65 13.26 -23.28
CA ASP A 84 1.28 12.73 -23.39
C ASP A 84 1.29 11.21 -23.56
N SER A 85 2.11 10.70 -24.50
CA SER A 85 2.27 9.26 -24.71
C SER A 85 2.82 8.53 -23.48
N PHE A 86 3.69 9.19 -22.73
CA PHE A 86 4.23 8.64 -21.49
C PHE A 86 3.15 8.54 -20.42
N VAL A 87 2.32 9.58 -20.25
CA VAL A 87 1.21 9.55 -19.30
C VAL A 87 0.26 8.43 -19.67
N GLU A 88 -0.18 8.32 -20.93
CA GLU A 88 -1.07 7.25 -21.38
C GLU A 88 -0.53 5.84 -21.06
N LYS A 89 0.77 5.63 -21.27
CA LYS A 89 1.42 4.35 -20.99
C LYS A 89 1.53 4.02 -19.50
N HIS A 90 1.68 5.03 -18.64
CA HIS A 90 1.97 4.85 -17.20
C HIS A 90 0.85 5.36 -16.28
N ILE A 91 -0.33 5.63 -16.84
CA ILE A 91 -1.47 6.19 -16.10
C ILE A 91 -1.99 5.23 -15.02
N CYS A 92 -1.77 3.94 -15.23
CA CYS A 92 -2.01 2.86 -14.28
C CYS A 92 -0.67 2.28 -13.84
N PRO A 93 -0.02 2.84 -12.81
CA PRO A 93 1.21 2.28 -12.26
C PRO A 93 0.94 0.89 -11.66
N VAL A 94 1.96 0.05 -11.54
CA VAL A 94 1.83 -1.31 -11.03
C VAL A 94 1.39 -1.34 -9.57
N LEU A 95 1.69 -0.30 -8.78
CA LEU A 95 1.20 -0.17 -7.41
C LEU A 95 0.24 1.02 -7.27
N LEU A 96 -1.01 0.72 -6.93
CA LEU A 96 -2.09 1.71 -6.80
C LEU A 96 -2.53 1.90 -5.34
N PRO A 97 -2.82 3.15 -4.91
CA PRO A 97 -3.66 3.37 -3.75
C PRO A 97 -5.11 3.05 -4.10
N TYR A 98 -5.82 2.35 -3.22
CA TYR A 98 -7.27 2.25 -3.32
C TYR A 98 -7.94 3.62 -3.21
N SER A 99 -8.95 3.85 -4.04
CA SER A 99 -9.87 4.98 -3.98
C SER A 99 -11.18 4.62 -4.67
N ASP A 100 -12.29 5.25 -4.28
CA ASP A 100 -13.62 4.98 -4.86
C ASP A 100 -13.82 5.59 -6.26
N GLY A 101 -12.75 6.12 -6.87
CA GLY A 101 -12.82 6.77 -8.18
C GLY A 101 -12.96 5.78 -9.34
N ILE A 102 -13.76 6.13 -10.35
CA ILE A 102 -13.98 5.30 -11.57
C ILE A 102 -12.67 4.90 -12.28
N TRP A 103 -11.65 5.76 -12.20
CA TRP A 103 -10.34 5.54 -12.81
C TRP A 103 -9.68 4.25 -12.30
N ILE A 104 -9.91 3.84 -11.05
CA ILE A 104 -9.28 2.64 -10.50
C ILE A 104 -9.78 1.41 -11.24
N LYS A 105 -11.10 1.32 -11.47
CA LYS A 105 -11.73 0.21 -12.20
C LYS A 105 -11.16 0.07 -13.61
N LYS A 106 -10.88 1.20 -14.28
CA LYS A 106 -10.22 1.19 -15.59
C LYS A 106 -8.81 0.60 -15.55
N CYS A 107 -8.06 0.84 -14.48
CA CYS A 107 -6.74 0.24 -14.30
C CYS A 107 -6.78 -1.25 -13.95
N LEU A 108 -7.84 -1.71 -13.29
CA LEU A 108 -8.00 -3.11 -12.88
C LEU A 108 -8.59 -4.00 -13.98
N GLU A 109 -9.23 -3.41 -15.00
CA GLU A 109 -9.87 -4.15 -16.09
C GLU A 109 -8.89 -5.10 -16.80
N ASN A 110 -9.31 -6.36 -16.97
CA ASN A 110 -8.51 -7.44 -17.56
C ASN A 110 -7.18 -7.76 -16.81
N LYS A 111 -7.06 -7.39 -15.53
CA LYS A 111 -5.87 -7.67 -14.70
C LYS A 111 -6.08 -8.79 -13.70
N ILE A 112 -4.98 -9.31 -13.17
CA ILE A 112 -4.94 -10.05 -11.90
C ILE A 112 -4.42 -9.07 -10.84
N VAL A 113 -5.27 -8.78 -9.87
CA VAL A 113 -5.05 -7.71 -8.89
C VAL A 113 -4.72 -8.29 -7.53
N SER A 114 -3.51 -8.02 -7.03
CA SER A 114 -3.16 -8.25 -5.62
C SER A 114 -3.56 -7.06 -4.78
N ILE A 115 -4.48 -7.27 -3.83
CA ILE A 115 -4.98 -6.23 -2.93
C ILE A 115 -4.42 -6.47 -1.53
N SER A 116 -3.60 -5.54 -1.06
CA SER A 116 -3.01 -5.56 0.28
C SER A 116 -3.70 -4.60 1.21
N VAL A 117 -4.37 -5.13 2.22
CA VAL A 117 -5.10 -4.35 3.22
C VAL A 117 -4.14 -4.07 4.37
N ILE A 118 -3.91 -2.80 4.71
CA ILE A 118 -2.91 -2.38 5.69
C ILE A 118 -3.47 -1.24 6.54
N ASN A 119 -3.11 -1.17 7.83
CA ASN A 119 -3.46 -0.02 8.67
C ASN A 119 -2.32 1.02 8.67
N GLN A 120 -2.52 2.17 8.02
CA GLN A 120 -1.49 3.21 7.90
C GLN A 120 -1.06 3.83 9.23
N LYS A 121 -1.92 3.81 10.27
CA LYS A 121 -1.58 4.36 11.59
C LYS A 121 -0.48 3.56 12.29
N ARG A 122 -0.27 2.30 11.90
CA ARG A 122 0.88 1.50 12.34
C ARG A 122 2.07 1.75 11.40
N LYS A 123 2.69 2.93 11.51
CA LYS A 123 3.78 3.39 10.62
C LYS A 123 4.88 2.35 10.35
N GLY A 124 5.28 1.58 11.37
CA GLY A 124 6.29 0.52 11.22
C GLY A 124 5.81 -0.64 10.33
N VAL A 125 4.56 -1.07 10.48
CA VAL A 125 3.93 -2.10 9.64
C VAL A 125 3.71 -1.57 8.23
N TRP A 126 3.21 -0.34 8.12
CA TRP A 126 3.01 0.34 6.84
C TRP A 126 4.28 0.41 6.02
N ASN A 127 5.38 0.94 6.58
CA ASN A 127 6.64 1.09 5.85
C ASN A 127 7.21 -0.27 5.41
N LEU A 128 7.06 -1.31 6.23
CA LEU A 128 7.55 -2.65 5.92
C LEU A 128 6.73 -3.29 4.79
N TYR A 129 5.40 -3.20 4.84
CA TYR A 129 4.51 -3.75 3.81
C TYR A 129 4.56 -2.95 2.51
N ALA A 130 4.46 -1.61 2.57
CA ALA A 130 4.58 -0.76 1.39
C ALA A 130 5.94 -0.90 0.70
N GLY A 131 7.02 -1.05 1.47
CA GLY A 131 8.35 -1.35 0.92
C GLY A 131 8.39 -2.69 0.18
N GLN A 132 7.73 -3.73 0.69
CA GLN A 132 7.64 -5.04 0.03
C GLN A 132 6.80 -4.99 -1.25
N LEU A 133 5.64 -4.32 -1.21
CA LEU A 133 4.80 -4.11 -2.38
C LEU A 133 5.57 -3.38 -3.49
N LYS A 134 6.34 -2.35 -3.12
CA LYS A 134 7.17 -1.61 -4.08
C LYS A 134 8.23 -2.51 -4.72
N LEU A 135 8.92 -3.34 -3.94
CA LEU A 135 9.94 -4.27 -4.47
C LEU A 135 9.36 -5.34 -5.40
N ILE A 136 8.12 -5.79 -5.14
CA ILE A 136 7.40 -6.70 -6.04
C ILE A 136 7.00 -5.96 -7.31
N GLY A 137 6.41 -4.76 -7.19
CA GLY A 137 6.00 -3.95 -8.33
C GLY A 137 7.15 -3.64 -9.30
N VAL A 138 8.33 -3.28 -8.79
CA VAL A 138 9.53 -3.06 -9.61
C VAL A 138 9.93 -4.31 -10.40
N GLU A 139 9.79 -5.50 -9.83
CA GLU A 139 10.13 -6.73 -10.56
C GLU A 139 9.11 -7.05 -11.65
N LEU A 140 7.82 -6.89 -11.36
CA LEU A 140 6.77 -7.07 -12.38
C LEU A 140 6.98 -6.13 -13.58
N ILE A 141 7.40 -4.89 -13.32
CA ILE A 141 7.78 -3.94 -14.38
C ILE A 141 8.98 -4.46 -15.19
N ASN A 142 10.03 -4.92 -14.51
CA ASN A 142 11.24 -5.43 -15.17
C ASN A 142 10.95 -6.68 -16.03
N GLU A 143 10.04 -7.53 -15.57
CA GLU A 143 9.58 -8.73 -16.28
C GLU A 143 8.54 -8.41 -17.38
N LYS A 144 8.10 -7.15 -17.51
CA LYS A 144 7.08 -6.67 -18.47
C LYS A 144 5.74 -7.40 -18.31
N GLU A 145 5.37 -7.65 -17.07
CA GLU A 145 4.19 -8.41 -16.71
C GLU A 145 2.96 -7.51 -16.58
N ASP A 146 2.48 -6.99 -17.71
CA ASP A 146 1.37 -6.02 -17.76
C ASP A 146 0.04 -6.60 -17.28
N ILE A 147 -0.08 -7.92 -17.09
CA ILE A 147 -1.31 -8.56 -16.62
C ILE A 147 -1.52 -8.40 -15.10
N PHE A 148 -0.44 -8.17 -14.35
CA PHE A 148 -0.51 -8.04 -12.90
C PHE A 148 -0.66 -6.58 -12.49
N GLN A 149 -1.46 -6.38 -11.46
CA GLN A 149 -1.70 -5.08 -10.84
C GLN A 149 -1.66 -5.25 -9.32
N MET A 150 -1.06 -4.32 -8.61
CA MET A 150 -1.03 -4.30 -7.16
C MET A 150 -1.79 -3.10 -6.64
N MET A 151 -2.49 -3.28 -5.53
CA MET A 151 -3.27 -2.26 -4.87
C MET A 151 -3.07 -2.35 -3.37
N TYR A 152 -3.03 -1.22 -2.68
CA TYR A 152 -3.11 -1.19 -1.22
C TYR A 152 -4.36 -0.46 -0.75
N VAL A 153 -4.96 -0.97 0.31
CA VAL A 153 -6.15 -0.40 0.95
C VAL A 153 -5.78 -0.01 2.38
N ASP A 154 -6.01 1.26 2.75
CA ASP A 154 -5.93 1.64 4.16
C ASP A 154 -7.19 1.21 4.89
N SER A 155 -7.07 0.17 5.71
CA SER A 155 -8.21 -0.45 6.41
C SER A 155 -8.93 0.47 7.37
N LYS A 156 -8.28 1.55 7.81
CA LYS A 156 -8.92 2.55 8.65
C LYS A 156 -9.64 3.63 7.83
N LYS A 157 -9.13 3.92 6.64
CA LYS A 157 -9.70 4.95 5.76
C LYS A 157 -10.92 4.44 5.00
N TYR A 158 -10.93 3.14 4.66
CA TYR A 158 -11.95 2.50 3.83
C TYR A 158 -12.58 1.28 4.55
N PRO A 159 -13.28 1.47 5.68
CA PRO A 159 -13.93 0.36 6.39
C PRO A 159 -15.01 -0.36 5.57
N GLU A 160 -15.72 0.35 4.69
CA GLU A 160 -16.73 -0.22 3.79
C GLU A 160 -16.16 -1.24 2.81
N PHE A 161 -14.91 -1.05 2.36
CA PHE A 161 -14.20 -2.06 1.55
C PHE A 161 -14.02 -3.36 2.34
N LEU A 162 -13.73 -3.25 3.64
CA LEU A 162 -13.54 -4.43 4.50
C LEU A 162 -14.85 -5.18 4.72
N GLU A 163 -15.96 -4.45 4.85
CA GLU A 163 -17.30 -5.00 4.98
C GLU A 163 -17.72 -5.74 3.70
N GLU A 164 -17.53 -5.12 2.52
CA GLU A 164 -17.86 -5.73 1.21
C GLU A 164 -17.11 -7.06 1.00
N TYR A 165 -15.83 -7.09 1.39
CA TYR A 165 -14.99 -8.27 1.22
C TYR A 165 -15.06 -9.24 2.41
N ASN A 166 -15.84 -8.93 3.45
CA ASN A 166 -15.93 -9.69 4.70
C ASN A 166 -14.55 -10.04 5.30
N ILE A 167 -13.66 -9.06 5.36
CA ILE A 167 -12.28 -9.22 5.84
C ILE A 167 -12.04 -8.50 7.18
N PRO A 168 -11.22 -9.08 8.07
CA PRO A 168 -10.88 -8.45 9.34
C PRO A 168 -9.97 -7.21 9.18
N ILE A 169 -9.97 -6.32 10.18
CA ILE A 169 -9.09 -5.14 10.26
C ILE A 169 -7.66 -5.56 10.66
N VAL A 170 -7.02 -6.39 9.84
CA VAL A 170 -5.63 -6.85 9.99
C VAL A 170 -4.91 -6.78 8.65
N PRO A 171 -3.57 -6.73 8.64
CA PRO A 171 -2.82 -6.89 7.41
C PRO A 171 -3.21 -8.20 6.71
N CYS A 172 -3.67 -8.10 5.47
CA CYS A 172 -3.98 -9.28 4.67
C CYS A 172 -3.77 -9.02 3.19
N VAL A 173 -3.66 -10.11 2.42
CA VAL A 173 -3.57 -10.08 0.97
C VAL A 173 -4.73 -10.86 0.36
N LEU A 174 -5.43 -10.20 -0.54
CA LEU A 174 -6.42 -10.75 -1.43
C LEU A 174 -5.84 -10.76 -2.84
N ILE A 175 -6.25 -11.70 -3.67
CA ILE A 175 -6.02 -11.65 -5.11
C ILE A 175 -7.37 -11.74 -5.80
N GLU A 176 -7.62 -10.87 -6.76
CA GLU A 176 -8.82 -10.89 -7.58
C GLU A 176 -8.42 -10.97 -9.05
N ASP A 177 -8.97 -11.94 -9.77
CA ASP A 177 -8.82 -12.05 -11.21
C ASP A 177 -9.96 -11.29 -11.90
N TRP A 178 -9.71 -10.03 -12.24
CA TRP A 178 -10.69 -9.15 -12.89
C TRP A 178 -11.04 -9.58 -14.33
N ARG A 179 -10.33 -10.56 -14.89
CA ARG A 179 -10.66 -11.18 -16.17
C ARG A 179 -11.84 -12.15 -16.03
N LYS A 180 -12.00 -12.75 -14.84
CA LYS A 180 -12.95 -13.86 -14.58
C LYS A 180 -13.92 -13.59 -13.43
N GLY A 181 -13.62 -12.61 -12.58
CA GLY A 181 -14.36 -12.34 -11.34
C GLY A 181 -13.99 -13.27 -10.18
N ASP A 182 -12.91 -14.06 -10.30
CA ASP A 182 -12.47 -14.98 -9.25
C ASP A 182 -11.75 -14.25 -8.12
N LYS A 183 -11.99 -14.67 -6.87
CA LYS A 183 -11.39 -14.09 -5.67
C LYS A 183 -10.65 -15.16 -4.87
N TYR A 184 -9.45 -14.81 -4.41
CA TYR A 184 -8.52 -15.67 -3.68
C TYR A 184 -8.09 -14.95 -2.40
N TYR A 185 -8.15 -15.61 -1.24
CA TYR A 185 -7.76 -15.01 0.03
C TYR A 185 -6.50 -15.67 0.58
N LEU A 186 -5.45 -14.88 0.77
CA LEU A 186 -4.17 -15.37 1.30
C LEU A 186 -3.98 -15.11 2.81
N GLY A 187 -4.90 -14.38 3.45
CA GLY A 187 -4.80 -14.06 4.88
C GLY A 187 -3.63 -13.13 5.22
N ASP A 188 -3.07 -13.28 6.42
CA ASP A 188 -1.85 -12.58 6.88
C ASP A 188 -0.62 -13.17 6.16
N PHE A 189 -0.59 -12.99 4.84
CA PHE A 189 0.48 -13.49 3.99
C PHE A 189 1.69 -12.56 4.07
N SER A 190 2.83 -13.12 4.48
CA SER A 190 4.06 -12.35 4.51
C SER A 190 4.62 -12.13 3.11
N LEU A 191 4.52 -10.88 2.63
CA LEU A 191 5.16 -10.42 1.39
C LEU A 191 6.70 -10.46 1.45
N LYS A 192 7.30 -10.75 2.62
CA LYS A 192 8.73 -11.10 2.75
C LYS A 192 9.10 -12.29 1.88
N ASN A 193 8.21 -13.27 1.73
CA ASN A 193 8.42 -14.41 0.84
C ASN A 193 7.95 -14.08 -0.58
N LYS A 194 8.62 -13.10 -1.18
CA LYS A 194 8.35 -12.59 -2.52
C LYS A 194 8.30 -13.70 -3.58
N LYS A 195 9.21 -14.67 -3.53
CA LYS A 195 9.24 -15.79 -4.48
C LYS A 195 7.94 -16.61 -4.43
N LYS A 196 7.49 -16.97 -3.22
CA LYS A 196 6.22 -17.71 -3.05
C LYS A 196 5.03 -16.87 -3.51
N PHE A 197 5.05 -15.56 -3.23
CA PHE A 197 3.99 -14.65 -3.64
C PHE A 197 3.83 -14.61 -5.17
N LEU A 198 4.94 -14.43 -5.89
CA LEU A 198 4.95 -14.43 -7.35
C LEU A 198 4.52 -15.78 -7.92
N GLN A 199 4.96 -16.89 -7.33
CA GLN A 199 4.52 -18.23 -7.74
C GLN A 199 2.99 -18.38 -7.69
N ILE A 200 2.34 -17.79 -6.68
CA ILE A 200 0.87 -17.78 -6.58
C ILE A 200 0.25 -16.91 -7.70
N LEU A 201 0.79 -15.70 -7.93
CA LEU A 201 0.30 -14.85 -9.03
C LEU A 201 0.44 -15.55 -10.38
N TYR A 202 1.57 -16.19 -10.64
CA TYR A 202 1.83 -16.94 -11.86
C TYR A 202 0.96 -18.20 -11.99
N SER A 203 0.67 -18.90 -10.89
CA SER A 203 -0.24 -20.05 -10.95
C SER A 203 -1.67 -19.63 -11.30
N ILE A 204 -2.13 -18.48 -10.80
CA ILE A 204 -3.43 -17.89 -11.18
C ILE A 204 -3.41 -17.47 -12.65
N LYS A 205 -2.36 -16.77 -13.10
CA LYS A 205 -2.17 -16.37 -14.50
C LYS A 205 -2.27 -17.56 -15.45
N ASN A 206 -1.63 -18.66 -15.10
CA ASN A 206 -1.53 -19.88 -15.92
C ASN A 206 -2.67 -20.89 -15.65
N GLU A 207 -3.71 -20.51 -14.90
CA GLU A 207 -4.87 -21.35 -14.60
C GLU A 207 -4.55 -22.66 -13.86
N GLN A 208 -3.42 -22.68 -13.14
CA GLN A 208 -2.97 -23.81 -12.32
C GLN A 208 -3.52 -23.75 -10.89
N ALA A 209 -4.16 -22.64 -10.53
CA ALA A 209 -4.67 -22.36 -9.20
C ALA A 209 -6.19 -22.10 -9.24
N SER A 210 -6.93 -22.78 -8.36
CA SER A 210 -8.36 -22.58 -8.14
C SER A 210 -8.61 -21.75 -6.87
N PRO A 211 -9.73 -20.99 -6.79
CA PRO A 211 -10.09 -20.26 -5.57
C PRO A 211 -10.19 -21.13 -4.31
N LYS A 212 -10.40 -22.44 -4.47
CA LYS A 212 -10.46 -23.40 -3.35
C LYS A 212 -9.10 -23.67 -2.73
N ASP A 213 -8.01 -23.46 -3.47
CA ASP A 213 -6.65 -23.71 -3.02
C ASP A 213 -6.16 -22.64 -2.03
N PHE A 214 -6.90 -21.53 -1.92
CA PHE A 214 -6.57 -20.36 -1.11
C PHE A 214 -7.80 -19.94 -0.29
N LYS A 215 -8.15 -20.76 0.70
CA LYS A 215 -9.21 -20.43 1.67
C LYS A 215 -8.63 -19.94 2.99
N LEU A 216 -9.39 -19.06 3.65
CA LEU A 216 -9.20 -18.53 5.00
C LEU A 216 -8.59 -19.54 5.98
N GLU A 217 -7.27 -19.51 6.14
CA GLU A 217 -6.69 -19.69 7.45
C GLU A 217 -7.01 -18.40 8.22
N LEU A 218 -8.15 -18.38 8.92
CA LEU A 218 -8.28 -17.52 10.08
C LEU A 218 -7.20 -17.99 11.04
N MET A 219 -6.02 -17.38 11.00
CA MET A 219 -5.15 -17.47 12.16
C MET A 219 -5.97 -16.94 13.33
N PRO A 220 -6.09 -17.69 14.43
CA PRO A 220 -6.74 -17.18 15.62
C PRO A 220 -6.04 -15.87 15.93
N ILE A 221 -6.84 -14.81 16.12
CA ILE A 221 -6.41 -13.50 16.61
C ILE A 221 -5.24 -13.76 17.56
N THR A 222 -4.04 -13.38 17.12
CA THR A 222 -2.80 -13.69 17.83
C THR A 222 -3.03 -13.52 19.32
N GLN A 223 -2.65 -14.53 20.10
CA GLN A 223 -2.82 -14.73 21.53
C GLN A 223 -2.25 -13.60 22.42
N SER A 224 -2.03 -12.40 21.89
CA SER A 224 -1.74 -11.19 22.66
C SER A 224 -3.00 -10.60 23.29
N PHE A 225 -4.21 -10.81 22.72
CA PHE A 225 -5.45 -10.30 23.33
C PHE A 225 -5.89 -11.12 24.56
N THR A 226 -5.63 -12.43 24.56
CA THR A 226 -5.93 -13.32 25.69
C THR A 226 -5.03 -13.06 26.91
N VAL A 227 -3.78 -12.66 26.73
CA VAL A 227 -2.89 -12.39 27.87
C VAL A 227 -3.34 -11.16 28.67
N TRP A 228 -3.78 -10.08 28.01
CA TRP A 228 -4.23 -8.86 28.70
C TRP A 228 -5.58 -9.02 29.41
N HIS A 229 -6.46 -9.91 28.92
CA HIS A 229 -7.75 -10.22 29.57
C HIS A 229 -7.65 -11.39 30.57
N ALA A 230 -6.64 -12.26 30.44
CA ALA A 230 -6.33 -13.28 31.43
C ALA A 230 -5.51 -12.73 32.60
N PHE A 231 -4.81 -11.59 32.44
CA PHE A 231 -4.02 -10.98 33.51
C PHE A 231 -4.83 -10.64 34.77
N PRO A 232 -6.05 -10.05 34.69
CA PRO A 232 -6.89 -9.84 35.87
C PRO A 232 -7.29 -11.16 36.56
N LEU A 233 -7.58 -12.20 35.77
CA LEU A 233 -7.95 -13.53 36.28
C LEU A 233 -6.75 -14.22 36.94
N LEU A 234 -5.57 -14.18 36.32
CA LEU A 234 -4.33 -14.71 36.88
C LEU A 234 -3.92 -13.95 38.15
N PHE A 235 -4.13 -12.63 38.19
CA PHE A 235 -3.92 -11.82 39.38
C PHE A 235 -4.89 -12.20 40.51
N LEU A 236 -6.18 -12.39 40.22
CA LEU A 236 -7.19 -12.88 41.16
C LEU A 236 -6.85 -14.29 41.70
N PHE A 237 -6.45 -15.21 40.83
CA PHE A 237 -6.04 -16.56 41.25
C PHE A 237 -4.78 -16.53 42.13
N SER A 238 -3.79 -15.68 41.80
CA SER A 238 -2.61 -15.50 42.64
C SER A 238 -2.96 -14.93 44.02
N GLY A 239 -3.91 -13.99 44.10
CA GLY A 239 -4.41 -13.43 45.35
C GLY A 239 -5.14 -14.47 46.21
N LEU A 240 -5.98 -15.31 45.59
CA LEU A 240 -6.67 -16.41 46.29
C LEU A 240 -5.71 -17.45 46.86
N ILE A 241 -4.64 -17.79 46.14
CA ILE A 241 -3.61 -18.72 46.61
C ILE A 241 -2.89 -18.14 47.84
N ILE A 242 -2.52 -16.85 47.82
CA ILE A 242 -1.90 -16.18 48.97
C ILE A 242 -2.85 -16.18 50.18
N LEU A 243 -4.13 -15.89 49.97
CA LEU A 243 -5.14 -15.91 51.03
C LEU A 243 -5.31 -17.31 51.63
N PHE A 244 -5.32 -18.36 50.80
CA PHE A 244 -5.32 -19.74 51.26
C PHE A 244 -4.10 -20.05 52.13
N PHE A 245 -2.89 -19.65 51.72
CA PHE A 245 -1.68 -19.83 52.52
C PHE A 245 -1.72 -19.07 53.86
N ILE A 246 -2.25 -17.84 53.88
CA ILE A 246 -2.40 -17.06 55.11
C ILE A 246 -3.40 -17.74 56.06
N CYS A 247 -4.58 -18.13 55.56
CA CYS A 247 -5.59 -18.84 56.35
C CYS A 247 -5.05 -20.17 56.89
N PHE A 248 -4.36 -20.95 56.05
CA PHE A 248 -3.72 -22.20 56.45
C PHE A 248 -2.69 -21.97 57.57
N ARG A 249 -1.84 -20.94 57.44
CA ARG A 249 -0.83 -20.60 58.45
C ARG A 249 -1.45 -20.14 59.77
N ILE A 250 -2.55 -19.37 59.74
CA ILE A 250 -3.27 -18.94 60.95
C ILE A 250 -3.89 -20.16 61.66
N THR A 251 -4.51 -21.08 60.92
CA THR A 251 -5.13 -22.29 61.49
C THR A 251 -4.08 -23.19 62.16
N PHE A 252 -2.92 -23.40 61.52
CA PHE A 252 -1.83 -24.18 62.11
C PHE A 252 -1.08 -23.46 63.24
N SER A 253 -1.01 -22.12 63.22
CA SER A 253 -0.42 -21.35 64.32
C SER A 253 -1.27 -21.42 65.60
N LYS A 254 -2.59 -21.61 65.47
CA LYS A 254 -3.49 -21.79 66.62
C LYS A 254 -3.45 -23.21 67.21
N GLN A 255 -2.94 -24.21 66.48
CA GLN A 255 -2.78 -25.58 66.99
C GLN A 255 -1.52 -25.78 67.86
N LYS A 256 -0.64 -24.77 67.99
CA LYS A 256 0.56 -24.84 68.84
C LYS A 256 0.41 -24.22 70.23
N ILE A 257 -0.80 -23.82 70.63
CA ILE A 257 -1.11 -23.38 71.99
C ILE A 257 -2.12 -24.35 72.59
N ASN A 258 -1.63 -25.53 72.96
CA ASN A 258 -2.16 -26.44 73.96
C ASN A 258 -1.04 -27.40 74.37
#